data_AF-A0A8T1V6Q7-F1
#
_entry.id   AF-A0A8T1V6Q7-F1
#
_cell.length_a   1.000
_cell.length_b   1.000
_cell.length_c   1.000
_cell.angle_alpha   90.00
_cell.angle_beta   90.00
_cell.angle_gamma   90.00
#
_symmetry.space_group_name_H-M   'P 1'
#
loop_
_entity.id
_entity.type
_entity.pdbx_description
1 polymer ?
#
loop_
_entity_poly.entity_id
_entity_poly.type
_entity_poly.pdbx_seq_one_letter_code
_entity_poly.pdbx_strand_id
1 'polypeptide(L)'
;MLRAALVAAVVFVATSDVASLQAGHTIDQLQVGEYYKPSVPEVSGVPNTTAPFRRSPCPGLNALANHGYLPRNGQNIVKGELKTAIMNVFNMANDTATTQVRPVPEVFSLDYLGQHILPEHDASLLRSDV
;
A
#
# COMPACT_ATOMS: atom_id res chain seq x y z
N MET A 1 -72.21 -12.42 25.79
CA MET A 1 -71.92 -12.05 24.38
C MET A 1 -70.73 -11.09 24.39
N LEU A 2 -69.50 -11.60 24.38
CA LEU A 2 -68.28 -10.79 24.50
C LEU A 2 -67.68 -10.62 23.10
N ARG A 3 -67.71 -9.39 22.58
CA ARG A 3 -67.09 -9.03 21.28
C ARG A 3 -65.58 -8.91 21.48
N ALA A 4 -64.80 -9.81 20.88
CA ALA A 4 -63.35 -9.68 20.81
C ALA A 4 -63.00 -8.61 19.75
N ALA A 5 -62.38 -7.51 20.19
CA ALA A 5 -61.77 -6.53 19.30
C ALA A 5 -60.35 -7.00 18.94
N LEU A 6 -60.09 -7.18 17.65
CA LEU A 6 -58.80 -7.60 17.12
C LEU A 6 -57.97 -6.33 16.85
N VAL A 7 -56.98 -6.06 17.71
CA VAL A 7 -56.06 -4.93 17.54
C VAL A 7 -54.95 -5.35 16.59
N ALA A 8 -54.92 -4.79 15.39
CA ALA A 8 -53.83 -4.98 14.44
C ALA A 8 -52.61 -4.17 14.90
N ALA A 9 -51.53 -4.86 15.29
CA ALA A 9 -50.25 -4.23 15.58
C ALA A 9 -49.55 -3.89 14.25
N VAL A 10 -49.50 -2.60 13.91
CA VAL A 10 -48.69 -2.09 12.79
C VAL A 10 -47.23 -2.07 13.24
N VAL A 11 -46.42 -2.98 12.70
CA VAL A 11 -44.97 -2.95 12.87
C VAL A 11 -44.41 -1.86 11.98
N PHE A 12 -44.01 -0.75 12.59
CA PHE A 12 -43.19 0.27 11.91
C PHE A 12 -41.79 -0.30 11.72
N VAL A 13 -41.46 -0.71 10.49
CA VAL A 13 -40.06 -0.97 10.10
C VAL A 13 -39.39 0.39 9.93
N ALA A 14 -38.57 0.77 10.90
CA ALA A 14 -37.66 1.90 10.74
C ALA A 14 -36.59 1.49 9.72
N THR A 15 -36.71 1.97 8.48
CA THR A 15 -35.59 1.95 7.54
C THR A 15 -34.58 2.97 8.04
N SER A 16 -33.49 2.50 8.65
CA SER A 16 -32.35 3.36 8.92
C SER A 16 -31.72 3.72 7.58
N ASP A 17 -32.00 4.92 7.10
CA ASP A 17 -31.15 5.57 6.11
C ASP A 17 -29.75 5.67 6.70
N VAL A 18 -28.83 4.83 6.23
CA VAL A 18 -27.40 5.01 6.47
C VAL A 18 -26.76 5.42 5.15
N ALA A 19 -27.03 6.68 4.77
CA ALA A 19 -26.11 7.43 3.94
C ALA A 19 -24.84 7.70 4.76
N SER A 20 -23.97 6.69 4.89
CA SER A 20 -22.61 6.90 5.38
C SER A 20 -21.69 7.16 4.18
N LEU A 21 -21.70 8.41 3.71
CA LEU A 21 -20.55 8.95 3.00
C LEU A 21 -19.45 9.12 4.06
N GLN A 22 -18.69 8.06 4.29
CA GLN A 22 -17.56 8.11 5.22
C GLN A 22 -16.50 9.07 4.68
N ALA A 23 -16.28 10.14 5.43
CA ALA A 23 -15.04 10.92 5.37
C ALA A 23 -13.84 9.97 5.47
N GLY A 24 -12.82 10.23 4.66
CA GLY A 24 -11.61 9.43 4.40
C GLY A 24 -11.24 8.37 5.44
N HIS A 25 -11.25 7.11 4.99
CA HIS A 25 -10.61 5.99 5.66
C HIS A 25 -9.15 6.33 5.99
N THR A 26 -8.74 6.16 7.25
CA THR A 26 -7.33 6.40 7.61
C THR A 26 -6.46 5.29 7.02
N ILE A 27 -5.22 5.59 6.66
CA ILE A 27 -4.33 4.67 5.93
C ILE A 27 -4.15 3.34 6.68
N ASP A 28 -4.17 3.40 8.01
CA ASP A 28 -4.01 2.24 8.91
C ASP A 28 -5.21 1.28 8.87
N GLN A 29 -6.35 1.72 8.35
CA GLN A 29 -7.55 0.91 8.22
C GLN A 29 -7.64 0.21 6.86
N LEU A 30 -6.80 0.58 5.89
CA LEU A 30 -6.84 0.01 4.54
C LEU A 30 -6.37 -1.45 4.55
N GLN A 31 -7.17 -2.34 3.97
CA GLN A 31 -6.81 -3.73 3.82
C GLN A 31 -5.66 -3.90 2.82
N VAL A 32 -4.86 -4.95 2.97
CA VAL A 32 -3.84 -5.31 1.96
C VAL A 32 -4.52 -5.58 0.62
N GLY A 33 -3.99 -4.99 -0.44
CA GLY A 33 -4.58 -5.00 -1.79
C GLY A 33 -5.33 -3.69 -2.13
N GLU A 34 -5.86 -2.96 -1.14
CA GLU A 34 -6.51 -1.68 -1.39
C GLU A 34 -5.48 -0.62 -1.83
N TYR A 35 -5.80 0.07 -2.92
CA TYR A 35 -4.92 1.08 -3.51
C TYR A 35 -4.98 2.39 -2.72
N TYR A 36 -3.82 2.89 -2.35
CA TYR A 36 -3.62 4.22 -1.81
C TYR A 36 -2.33 4.81 -2.36
N LYS A 37 -2.44 5.98 -2.99
CA LYS A 37 -1.30 6.78 -3.45
C LYS A 37 -1.25 8.05 -2.62
N PRO A 38 -0.16 8.31 -1.87
CA PRO A 38 -0.04 9.53 -1.11
C PRO A 38 0.03 10.75 -2.02
N SER A 39 -0.33 11.91 -1.48
CA SER A 39 -0.32 13.15 -2.27
C SER A 39 1.12 13.53 -2.64
N VAL A 40 1.30 14.19 -3.79
CA VAL A 40 2.62 14.58 -4.30
C VAL A 40 3.52 15.28 -3.25
N PRO A 41 3.04 16.23 -2.43
CA PRO A 41 3.93 16.90 -1.46
C PRO A 41 4.41 16.00 -0.31
N GLU A 42 3.77 14.86 -0.09
CA GLU A 42 4.11 13.94 1.02
C GLU A 42 5.09 12.84 0.59
N VAL A 43 5.43 12.78 -0.70
CA VAL A 43 6.20 11.69 -1.32
C VAL A 43 7.57 12.18 -1.77
N SER A 44 8.60 11.40 -1.47
CA SER A 44 9.93 11.58 -2.08
C SER A 44 10.58 10.23 -2.38
N GLY A 45 11.36 10.19 -3.47
CA GLY A 45 12.27 9.09 -3.78
C GLY A 45 13.74 9.49 -3.73
N VAL A 46 14.04 10.70 -3.23
CA VAL A 46 15.41 11.17 -3.03
C VAL A 46 16.01 10.41 -1.84
N PRO A 47 17.22 9.83 -1.97
CA PRO A 47 17.88 9.15 -0.87
C PRO A 47 18.01 10.04 0.38
N ASN A 48 17.80 9.45 1.56
CA ASN A 48 17.88 10.11 2.88
C ASN A 48 16.84 11.21 3.09
N THR A 49 15.71 11.15 2.37
CA THR A 49 14.60 12.09 2.54
C THR A 49 13.91 11.94 3.90
N THR A 50 13.33 13.04 4.39
CA THR A 50 12.45 13.08 5.58
C THR A 50 10.97 13.00 5.22
N ALA A 51 10.63 12.79 3.93
CA ALA A 51 9.24 12.69 3.49
C ALA A 51 8.49 11.57 4.23
N PRO A 52 7.23 11.79 4.64
CA PRO A 52 6.41 10.77 5.30
C PRO A 52 6.25 9.50 4.47
N PHE A 53 6.14 9.64 3.14
CA PHE A 53 6.06 8.52 2.22
C PHE A 53 7.30 8.46 1.34
N ARG A 54 8.03 7.35 1.45
CA ARG A 54 9.22 7.10 0.66
C ARG A 54 8.89 6.19 -0.50
N ARG A 55 9.43 6.50 -1.67
CA ARG A 55 9.26 5.71 -2.89
C ARG A 55 10.63 5.47 -3.52
N SER A 56 10.67 4.53 -4.46
CA SER A 56 11.90 4.11 -5.15
C SER A 56 11.85 4.51 -6.63
N PRO A 57 12.96 4.42 -7.37
CA PRO A 57 12.93 4.47 -8.84
C PRO A 57 12.16 3.30 -9.45
N CYS A 58 11.98 2.18 -8.73
CA CYS A 58 11.30 0.98 -9.23
C CYS A 58 9.76 1.13 -9.20
N PRO A 59 9.06 1.06 -10.35
CA PRO A 59 7.60 1.15 -10.38
C PRO A 59 6.92 -0.02 -9.65
N GLY A 60 7.48 -1.24 -9.72
CA GLY A 60 6.91 -2.43 -9.08
C GLY A 60 6.85 -2.30 -7.55
N LEU A 61 7.95 -1.88 -6.91
CA LEU A 61 7.97 -1.73 -5.45
C LEU A 61 7.07 -0.59 -4.96
N ASN A 62 6.97 0.48 -5.75
CA ASN A 62 6.04 1.56 -5.46
C ASN A 62 4.59 1.08 -5.52
N ALA A 63 4.25 0.20 -6.45
CA ALA A 63 2.93 -0.44 -6.51
C ALA A 63 2.68 -1.30 -5.27
N LEU A 64 3.64 -2.14 -4.86
CA LEU A 64 3.49 -2.96 -3.64
C LEU A 64 3.21 -2.10 -2.40
N ALA A 65 3.93 -0.99 -2.20
CA ALA A 65 3.67 -0.06 -1.10
C ALA A 65 2.30 0.63 -1.24
N ASN A 66 1.92 1.07 -2.43
CA ASN A 66 0.60 1.68 -2.67
C ASN A 66 -0.56 0.70 -2.39
N HIS A 67 -0.34 -0.60 -2.56
CA HIS A 67 -1.33 -1.63 -2.26
C HIS A 67 -1.17 -2.26 -0.86
N GLY A 68 -0.21 -1.80 -0.04
CA GLY A 68 -0.02 -2.32 1.32
C GLY A 68 0.60 -3.72 1.41
N TYR A 69 1.15 -4.26 0.31
CA TYR A 69 1.97 -5.48 0.34
C TYR A 69 3.36 -5.24 0.93
N LEU A 70 3.79 -3.98 0.94
CA LEU A 70 4.87 -3.44 1.77
C LEU A 70 4.25 -2.35 2.66
N PRO A 71 4.93 -1.94 3.76
CA PRO A 71 4.57 -0.76 4.52
C PRO A 71 4.21 0.41 3.59
N ARG A 72 2.99 0.96 3.72
CA ARG A 72 2.46 1.97 2.78
C ARG A 72 3.30 3.25 2.75
N ASN A 73 3.94 3.57 3.87
CA ASN A 73 4.91 4.66 4.01
C ASN A 73 6.25 4.38 3.31
N GLY A 74 6.52 3.16 2.86
CA GLY A 74 7.76 2.77 2.19
C GLY A 74 8.98 2.75 3.11
N GLN A 75 8.78 2.61 4.42
CA GLN A 75 9.84 2.66 5.43
C GLN A 75 9.92 1.36 6.24
N ASN A 76 11.08 1.09 6.85
CA ASN A 76 11.33 -0.08 7.72
C ASN A 76 10.97 -1.43 7.08
N ILE A 77 11.27 -1.59 5.80
CA ILE A 77 10.99 -2.79 5.03
C ILE A 77 12.07 -3.84 5.34
N VAL A 78 11.65 -5.00 5.83
CA VAL A 78 12.56 -6.15 6.01
C VAL A 78 12.78 -6.83 4.66
N LYS A 79 14.04 -7.17 4.34
CA LYS A 79 14.41 -7.82 3.07
C LYS A 79 13.62 -9.11 2.79
N GLY A 80 13.40 -9.92 3.82
CA GLY A 80 12.60 -11.15 3.72
C GLY A 80 11.14 -10.90 3.36
N GLU A 81 10.55 -9.80 3.86
CA GLU A 81 9.19 -9.38 3.51
C GLU A 81 9.12 -8.91 2.06
N LEU A 82 10.11 -8.12 1.61
CA LEU A 82 10.22 -7.74 0.21
C LEU A 82 10.27 -8.97 -0.70
N LYS A 83 11.14 -9.95 -0.38
CA LYS A 83 11.26 -11.19 -1.15
C LYS A 83 9.92 -11.95 -1.21
N THR A 84 9.24 -12.07 -0.08
CA THR A 84 7.94 -12.74 0.01
C THR A 84 6.88 -12.01 -0.83
N ALA A 85 6.84 -10.68 -0.76
CA ALA A 85 5.89 -9.86 -1.51
C ALA A 85 6.09 -9.98 -3.01
N ILE A 86 7.33 -9.89 -3.52
CA ILE A 86 7.58 -10.02 -4.98
C ILE A 86 7.28 -11.43 -5.49
N MET A 87 7.52 -12.47 -4.70
CA MET A 87 7.15 -13.84 -5.06
C MET A 87 5.63 -14.00 -5.15
N ASN A 88 4.91 -13.58 -4.11
CA ASN A 88 3.47 -13.83 -4.02
C ASN A 88 2.65 -12.93 -4.95
N VAL A 89 3.03 -11.65 -5.10
CA VAL A 89 2.24 -10.67 -5.86
C VAL A 89 2.59 -10.67 -7.34
N PHE A 90 3.88 -10.83 -7.69
CA PHE A 90 4.33 -10.85 -9.08
C PHE A 90 4.55 -12.26 -9.62
N ASN A 91 4.20 -13.30 -8.85
CA ASN A 91 4.42 -14.69 -9.19
C ASN A 91 5.88 -14.98 -9.59
N MET A 92 6.82 -14.34 -8.89
CA MET A 92 8.25 -14.44 -9.17
C MET A 92 8.83 -15.71 -8.53
N ALA A 93 9.64 -16.45 -9.29
CA ALA A 93 10.35 -17.62 -8.78
C ALA A 93 11.34 -17.24 -7.65
N ASN A 94 11.55 -18.15 -6.72
CA ASN A 94 12.36 -17.93 -5.51
C ASN A 94 13.81 -17.52 -5.80
N ASP A 95 14.43 -18.10 -6.83
CA ASP A 95 15.81 -17.81 -7.26
C ASP A 95 15.94 -16.38 -7.82
N THR A 96 14.99 -15.99 -8.66
CA THR A 96 14.88 -14.65 -9.23
C THR A 96 14.63 -13.63 -8.12
N ALA A 97 13.68 -13.91 -7.22
CA ALA A 97 13.39 -13.06 -6.08
C ALA A 97 14.61 -12.89 -5.15
N THR A 98 15.33 -13.98 -4.88
CA THR A 98 16.58 -13.97 -4.11
C THR A 98 17.63 -13.05 -4.74
N THR A 99 17.78 -13.13 -6.07
CA THR A 99 18.73 -12.29 -6.81
C THR A 99 18.35 -10.81 -6.73
N GLN A 100 17.06 -10.50 -6.91
CA GLN A 100 16.54 -9.14 -6.91
C GLN A 100 16.68 -8.43 -5.56
N VAL A 101 16.58 -9.15 -4.43
CA VAL A 101 16.70 -8.56 -3.09
C VAL A 101 18.13 -8.56 -2.54
N ARG A 102 19.10 -9.11 -3.29
CA ARG A 102 20.51 -9.11 -2.88
C ARG A 102 21.11 -7.72 -2.61
N PRO A 103 20.83 -6.66 -3.40
CA PRO A 103 21.51 -5.37 -3.24
C PRO A 103 20.95 -4.51 -2.09
N VAL A 104 19.86 -4.90 -1.42
CA VAL A 104 19.30 -4.11 -0.30
C VAL A 104 19.85 -4.52 1.06
N PRO A 105 19.90 -3.62 2.05
CA PRO A 105 20.15 -3.95 3.46
C PRO A 105 19.08 -4.87 4.04
N GLU A 106 19.32 -5.41 5.24
CA GLU A 106 18.33 -6.27 5.91
C GLU A 106 17.04 -5.53 6.28
N VAL A 107 17.16 -4.27 6.68
CA VAL A 107 16.04 -3.34 6.89
C VAL A 107 16.37 -2.03 6.19
N PHE A 108 15.45 -1.54 5.37
CA PHE A 108 15.68 -0.34 4.56
C PHE A 108 14.37 0.41 4.27
N SER A 109 14.48 1.58 3.65
CA SER A 109 13.34 2.35 3.13
C SER A 109 13.45 2.48 1.61
N LEU A 110 12.33 2.62 0.90
CA LEU A 110 12.32 2.58 -0.57
C LEU A 110 13.20 3.66 -1.23
N ASP A 111 13.45 4.79 -0.57
CA ASP A 111 14.35 5.84 -1.06
C ASP A 111 15.82 5.41 -1.13
N TYR A 112 16.23 4.39 -0.35
CA TYR A 112 17.56 3.79 -0.42
C TYR A 112 17.90 3.34 -1.86
N LEU A 113 16.91 2.84 -2.58
CA LEU A 113 17.06 2.34 -3.95
C LEU A 113 17.31 3.45 -4.98
N GLY A 114 17.21 4.73 -4.60
CA GLY A 114 17.57 5.87 -5.44
C GLY A 114 19.06 6.25 -5.35
N GLN A 115 19.87 5.52 -4.58
CA GLN A 115 21.32 5.76 -4.52
C GLN A 115 21.98 5.31 -5.82
N HIS A 116 22.64 6.25 -6.51
CA HIS A 116 23.30 6.01 -7.78
C HIS A 116 24.37 4.90 -7.67
N ILE A 117 24.56 4.18 -8.77
CA ILE A 117 25.54 3.11 -9.03
C ILE A 117 25.02 1.70 -8.75
N LEU A 118 24.31 1.40 -7.65
CA LEU A 118 23.66 0.09 -7.46
C LEU A 118 22.54 0.16 -6.38
N PRO A 119 21.27 -0.23 -6.68
CA PRO A 119 20.77 -0.77 -7.95
C PRO A 119 20.27 0.29 -8.96
N GLU A 120 20.28 1.57 -8.59
CA GLU A 120 19.95 2.69 -9.50
C GLU A 120 21.01 2.82 -10.60
N HIS A 121 20.58 3.17 -11.82
CA HIS A 121 21.45 3.26 -12.99
C HIS A 121 20.89 4.19 -14.09
N ASP A 122 21.80 4.68 -14.93
CA ASP A 122 21.48 5.52 -16.09
C ASP A 122 20.67 4.80 -17.18
N ALA A 123 20.12 5.58 -18.10
CA ALA A 123 19.28 5.13 -19.21
C ALA A 123 18.03 4.34 -18.74
N SER A 124 17.49 4.74 -17.58
CA SER A 124 16.23 4.23 -17.07
C SER A 124 15.06 4.56 -18.00
N LEU A 125 14.11 3.63 -18.16
CA LEU A 125 12.99 3.81 -19.10
C LEU A 125 12.06 4.99 -18.75
N LEU A 126 11.92 5.31 -17.45
CA LEU A 126 10.93 6.24 -16.92
C LEU A 126 11.51 7.25 -15.91
N ARG A 127 12.84 7.31 -15.80
CA ARG A 127 13.56 8.21 -14.88
C ARG A 127 14.71 8.86 -15.60
N SER A 128 14.95 10.12 -15.28
CA SER A 128 16.15 10.83 -15.72
C SER A 128 17.36 10.31 -14.98
N ASP A 129 18.50 10.32 -15.65
CA ASP A 129 19.81 10.08 -15.06
C ASP A 129 20.13 11.15 -14.01
N VAL A 130 21.01 10.82 -13.06
CA VAL A 130 21.39 11.64 -11.90
C VAL A 130 22.81 12.19 -11.99
#